data_AF-A0A961J408-F1
#
_entry.id   AF-A0A961J408-F1
#
_cell.length_a   1.000
_cell.length_b   1.000
_cell.length_c   1.000
_cell.angle_alpha   90.00
_cell.angle_beta   90.00
_cell.angle_gamma   90.00
#
_symmetry.space_group_name_H-M   'P 1'
#
loop_
_entity.id
_entity.type
_entity.pdbx_description
1 polymer ?
#
loop_
_entity_poly.entity_id
_entity_poly.type
_entity_poly.pdbx_seq_one_letter_code
_entity_poly.pdbx_strand_id
1 'polypeptide(L)'
;MSTAKRRVSLLVIIAMALGGATAERLYQATQQDWTEEHTMQLRSLSLSSLPPLPPDPSNRVADDPRAAELGKAIFFDTRFSANGKVACATCHLPARAGPVDDPAAAAAWAAPTADQRTGVTAVYANMGKAIVAFERTIAPTPTRYDAWVASPEFPQAGILSQAEIDACACSSARTNASIATMARF
;
A
#
# COMPACT_ATOMS: atom_id res chain seq x y z
N MET A 1 33.95 -20.47 -57.47
CA MET A 1 33.92 -20.50 -55.99
C MET A 1 33.71 -21.96 -55.54
N SER A 2 34.60 -22.55 -54.75
CA SER A 2 34.50 -23.99 -54.44
C SER A 2 33.26 -24.30 -53.58
N THR A 3 32.69 -25.48 -53.80
CA THR A 3 31.51 -26.00 -53.08
C THR A 3 31.67 -25.95 -51.56
N ALA A 4 32.91 -26.09 -51.05
CA ALA A 4 33.25 -25.96 -49.64
C ALA A 4 33.00 -24.55 -49.08
N LYS A 5 33.36 -23.49 -49.82
CA LYS A 5 33.15 -22.09 -49.40
C LYS A 5 31.66 -21.72 -49.33
N ARG A 6 30.86 -22.29 -50.24
CA ARG A 6 29.39 -22.14 -50.22
C ARG A 6 28.75 -22.83 -49.02
N ARG A 7 29.21 -24.04 -48.65
CA ARG A 7 28.70 -24.78 -47.49
C ARG A 7 29.03 -24.09 -46.16
N VAL A 8 30.26 -23.59 -45.99
CA VAL A 8 30.65 -22.85 -44.78
C VAL A 8 29.86 -21.55 -44.65
N SER A 9 29.69 -20.80 -45.74
CA SER A 9 28.90 -19.56 -45.73
C SER A 9 27.42 -19.83 -45.38
N LEU A 10 26.83 -20.91 -45.90
CA LEU A 10 25.45 -21.29 -45.58
C LEU A 10 25.30 -21.67 -44.10
N LEU A 11 26.24 -22.41 -43.54
CA LEU A 11 26.22 -22.83 -42.14
C LEU A 11 26.34 -21.65 -41.16
N VAL A 12 27.17 -20.65 -41.49
CA VAL A 12 27.30 -19.42 -40.68
C VAL A 12 26.01 -18.60 -40.70
N ILE A 13 25.38 -18.45 -41.87
CA ILE A 13 24.10 -17.73 -42.00
C ILE A 13 23.00 -18.44 -41.22
N ILE A 14 22.90 -19.77 -41.32
CA ILE A 14 21.93 -20.57 -40.57
C ILE A 14 22.17 -20.45 -39.06
N ALA A 15 23.41 -20.49 -38.60
CA ALA A 15 23.75 -20.35 -37.19
C ALA A 15 23.41 -18.96 -36.63
N MET A 16 23.67 -17.88 -37.40
CA MET A 16 23.28 -16.52 -37.02
C MET A 16 21.75 -16.32 -37.00
N ALA A 17 21.04 -16.89 -37.97
CA ALA A 17 19.57 -16.82 -38.02
C ALA A 17 18.91 -17.59 -36.85
N LEU A 18 19.44 -18.76 -36.50
CA LEU A 18 19.00 -19.55 -35.35
C LEU A 18 19.30 -18.86 -34.01
N GLY A 19 20.48 -18.23 -33.87
CA GLY A 19 20.86 -17.48 -32.67
C GLY A 19 20.09 -16.17 -32.48
N GLY A 20 19.75 -15.47 -33.58
CA GLY A 20 18.92 -14.25 -33.52
C GLY A 20 17.47 -14.55 -33.12
N ALA A 21 16.89 -15.65 -33.63
CA ALA A 21 15.51 -16.04 -33.31
C ALA A 21 15.33 -16.51 -31.85
N THR A 22 16.36 -17.08 -31.23
CA THR A 22 16.31 -17.47 -29.80
C THR A 22 16.47 -16.25 -28.89
N ALA A 23 17.34 -15.31 -29.23
CA ALA A 23 17.49 -14.05 -28.49
C ALA A 23 16.22 -13.19 -28.55
N GLU A 24 15.60 -13.07 -29.72
CA GLU A 24 14.33 -12.33 -29.88
C GLU A 24 13.19 -12.99 -29.10
N ARG A 25 13.07 -14.32 -29.10
CA ARG A 25 12.05 -15.02 -28.29
C ARG A 25 12.26 -14.87 -26.79
N LEU A 26 13.51 -14.83 -26.32
CA LEU A 26 13.82 -14.58 -24.91
C LEU A 26 13.53 -13.12 -24.55
N TYR A 27 13.79 -12.18 -25.45
CA TYR A 27 13.47 -10.76 -25.28
C TYR A 27 11.96 -10.52 -25.22
N GLN A 28 11.18 -11.12 -26.13
CA GLN A 28 9.72 -11.06 -26.12
C GLN A 28 9.08 -11.76 -24.91
N ALA A 29 9.68 -12.85 -24.42
CA ALA A 29 9.23 -13.50 -23.18
C ALA A 29 9.42 -12.63 -21.92
N THR A 30 10.25 -11.59 -22.00
CA THR A 30 10.49 -10.62 -20.93
C THR A 30 9.80 -9.28 -21.15
N GLN A 31 9.28 -9.00 -22.35
CA GLN A 31 8.49 -7.80 -22.61
C GLN A 31 7.04 -8.09 -22.27
N GLN A 32 6.63 -7.63 -21.10
CA GLN A 32 5.23 -7.65 -20.69
C GLN A 32 4.42 -6.77 -21.68
N ASP A 33 3.57 -7.39 -22.49
CA ASP A 33 2.58 -6.66 -23.29
C ASP A 33 1.53 -6.04 -22.35
N TRP A 34 1.74 -4.78 -21.99
CA TRP A 34 0.81 -4.02 -21.18
C TRP A 34 -0.47 -3.74 -21.96
N THR A 35 -1.56 -4.39 -21.58
CA THR A 35 -2.90 -4.06 -22.10
C THR A 35 -3.39 -2.75 -21.50
N GLU A 36 -4.31 -2.08 -22.22
CA GLU A 36 -4.94 -0.85 -21.73
C GLU A 36 -5.59 -1.07 -20.35
N GLU A 37 -6.27 -2.20 -20.16
CA GLU A 37 -6.86 -2.60 -18.87
C GLU A 37 -5.82 -2.66 -17.74
N HIS A 38 -4.68 -3.32 -17.96
CA HIS A 38 -3.62 -3.40 -16.95
C HIS A 38 -3.03 -2.02 -16.63
N THR A 39 -2.86 -1.16 -17.62
CA THR A 39 -2.37 0.20 -17.38
C THR A 39 -3.37 1.04 -16.59
N MET A 40 -4.67 0.86 -16.81
CA MET A 40 -5.72 1.52 -16.02
C MET A 40 -5.76 1.01 -14.58
N GLN A 41 -5.60 -0.29 -14.37
CA GLN A 41 -5.50 -0.87 -13.03
C GLN A 41 -4.30 -0.33 -12.26
N LEU A 42 -3.12 -0.20 -12.89
CA LEU A 42 -1.97 0.43 -12.23
C LEU A 42 -2.25 1.92 -11.91
N ARG A 43 -2.89 2.65 -12.83
CA ARG A 43 -3.25 4.05 -12.57
C ARG A 43 -4.16 4.20 -11.35
N SER A 44 -5.11 3.29 -11.15
CA SER A 44 -6.05 3.36 -10.03
C SER A 44 -5.43 3.11 -8.65
N LEU A 45 -4.22 2.52 -8.59
CA LEU A 45 -3.47 2.33 -7.36
C LEU A 45 -2.65 3.56 -6.94
N SER A 46 -2.61 4.61 -7.77
CA SER A 46 -1.91 5.86 -7.46
C SER A 46 -2.69 6.71 -6.46
N LEU A 47 -1.99 7.52 -5.66
CA LEU A 47 -2.59 8.46 -4.72
C LEU A 47 -3.50 9.48 -5.41
N SER A 48 -3.18 9.87 -6.64
CA SER A 48 -4.02 10.77 -7.45
C SER A 48 -5.38 10.20 -7.83
N SER A 49 -5.56 8.88 -7.73
CA SER A 49 -6.83 8.21 -7.98
C SER A 49 -7.69 8.04 -6.72
N LEU A 50 -7.19 8.43 -5.55
CA LEU A 50 -7.97 8.34 -4.31
C LEU A 50 -9.12 9.37 -4.34
N PRO A 51 -10.36 8.95 -4.03
CA PRO A 51 -11.45 9.88 -3.82
C PRO A 51 -11.16 10.76 -2.59
N PRO A 52 -11.83 11.93 -2.46
CA PRO A 52 -11.78 12.69 -1.23
C PRO A 52 -12.27 11.83 -0.07
N LEU A 53 -11.72 12.11 1.11
CA LEU A 53 -12.10 11.40 2.33
C LEU A 53 -13.62 11.53 2.57
N PRO A 54 -14.35 10.42 2.77
CA PRO A 54 -15.79 10.50 3.01
C PRO A 54 -16.09 11.21 4.35
N PRO A 55 -17.29 11.82 4.47
CA PRO A 55 -17.74 12.38 5.73
C PRO A 55 -17.88 11.28 6.79
N ASP A 56 -17.69 11.63 8.07
CA ASP A 56 -17.91 10.73 9.21
C ASP A 56 -19.10 11.23 10.06
N PRO A 57 -20.33 10.77 9.78
CA PRO A 57 -21.52 11.22 10.49
C PRO A 57 -21.52 10.86 11.99
N SER A 58 -20.71 9.88 12.40
CA SER A 58 -20.63 9.42 13.79
C SER A 58 -19.71 10.30 14.66
N ASN A 59 -18.85 11.09 13.99
CA ASN A 59 -17.88 11.97 14.60
C ASN A 59 -18.13 13.43 14.20
N ARG A 60 -18.95 14.12 15.01
CA ARG A 60 -19.27 15.54 14.83
C ARG A 60 -18.06 16.49 14.77
N VAL A 61 -16.88 16.05 15.21
CA VAL A 61 -15.63 16.84 15.22
C VAL A 61 -14.60 16.34 14.20
N ALA A 62 -14.99 15.43 13.30
CA ALA A 62 -14.08 14.75 12.37
C ALA A 62 -13.22 15.71 11.53
N ASP A 63 -13.77 16.88 11.17
CA ASP A 63 -13.11 17.87 10.32
C ASP A 63 -12.84 19.19 11.09
N ASP A 64 -12.91 19.20 12.44
CA ASP A 64 -12.56 20.38 13.27
C ASP A 64 -11.04 20.41 13.52
N PRO A 65 -10.31 21.43 13.02
CA PRO A 65 -8.85 21.51 13.18
C PRO A 65 -8.41 21.58 14.64
N ARG A 66 -9.25 22.09 15.55
CA ARG A 66 -8.93 22.14 16.99
C ARG A 66 -9.02 20.75 17.62
N ALA A 67 -9.95 19.92 17.16
CA ALA A 67 -10.04 18.53 17.59
C ALA A 67 -8.86 17.72 17.07
N ALA A 68 -8.40 17.98 15.85
CA ALA A 68 -7.20 17.37 15.30
C ALA A 68 -5.93 17.76 16.09
N GLU A 69 -5.75 19.03 16.45
CA GLU A 69 -4.60 19.44 17.27
C GLU A 69 -4.63 18.81 18.68
N LEU A 70 -5.81 18.70 19.29
CA LEU A 70 -5.97 17.96 20.55
C LEU A 70 -5.66 16.46 20.38
N GLY A 71 -6.16 15.84 19.32
CA GLY A 71 -5.91 14.43 19.00
C GLY A 71 -4.44 14.14 18.81
N LYS A 72 -3.72 15.02 18.10
CA LYS A 72 -2.27 14.97 17.94
C LYS A 72 -1.57 15.04 19.30
N ALA A 73 -1.92 16.00 20.15
CA ALA A 73 -1.33 16.09 21.49
C ALA A 73 -1.53 14.79 22.29
N ILE A 74 -2.72 14.19 22.24
CA ILE A 74 -3.03 12.91 22.92
C ILE A 74 -2.23 11.74 22.31
N PHE A 75 -2.14 11.66 20.98
CA PHE A 75 -1.47 10.56 20.27
C PHE A 75 0.02 10.41 20.63
N PHE A 76 0.69 11.51 20.95
CA PHE A 76 2.10 11.56 21.34
C PHE A 76 2.34 11.60 22.87
N ASP A 77 1.28 11.62 23.69
CA ASP A 77 1.39 11.78 25.13
C ASP A 77 1.48 10.44 25.87
N THR A 78 2.62 10.19 26.53
CA THR A 78 2.87 8.94 27.25
C THR A 78 2.09 8.82 28.56
N ARG A 79 1.48 9.91 29.05
CA ARG A 79 0.64 9.89 30.26
C ARG A 79 -0.62 9.04 30.09
N PHE A 80 -0.95 8.68 28.85
CA PHE A 80 -2.05 7.75 28.54
C PHE A 80 -1.68 6.27 28.70
N SER A 81 -0.40 5.90 28.93
CA SER A 81 -0.08 4.54 29.40
C SER A 81 -0.07 4.44 30.92
N ALA A 82 -0.46 3.26 31.41
CA ALA A 82 -0.45 2.96 32.85
C ALA A 82 0.95 3.12 33.51
N ASN A 83 2.03 2.98 32.74
CA ASN A 83 3.40 3.12 33.22
C ASN A 83 4.05 4.49 32.87
N GLY A 84 3.32 5.39 32.20
CA GLY A 84 3.80 6.72 31.80
C GLY A 84 4.90 6.75 30.73
N LYS A 85 5.23 5.59 30.13
CA LYS A 85 6.39 5.42 29.23
C LYS A 85 6.01 5.16 27.77
N VAL A 86 4.73 4.95 27.46
CA VAL A 86 4.25 4.52 26.15
C VAL A 86 3.15 5.47 25.68
N ALA A 87 3.25 5.97 24.46
CA ALA A 87 2.18 6.70 23.79
C ALA A 87 1.61 5.85 22.64
N CYS A 88 0.50 6.28 22.03
CA CYS A 88 -0.01 5.65 20.80
C CYS A 88 1.09 5.61 19.72
N ALA A 89 1.82 6.72 19.56
CA ALA A 89 2.96 6.84 18.64
C ALA A 89 4.10 5.82 18.90
N THR A 90 4.22 5.26 20.11
CA THR A 90 5.26 4.27 20.42
C THR A 90 5.07 2.96 19.64
N CYS A 91 3.82 2.57 19.37
CA CYS A 91 3.47 1.29 18.71
C CYS A 91 2.70 1.43 17.38
N HIS A 92 2.02 2.57 17.16
CA HIS A 92 1.34 2.89 15.90
C HIS A 92 2.25 3.64 14.90
N LEU A 93 3.55 3.67 15.18
CA LEU A 93 4.54 3.55 14.12
C LEU A 93 4.56 2.08 13.63
N PRO A 94 4.65 1.80 12.31
CA PRO A 94 4.07 0.63 11.63
C PRO A 94 4.32 -0.81 12.15
N ALA A 95 5.17 -1.05 13.14
CA ALA A 95 5.67 -2.39 13.42
C ALA A 95 4.92 -3.18 14.50
N ARG A 96 4.09 -2.58 15.39
CA ARG A 96 3.67 -3.27 16.65
C ARG A 96 2.28 -2.93 17.22
N ALA A 97 1.23 -2.84 16.41
CA ALA A 97 -0.13 -2.57 16.93
C ALA A 97 -0.84 -3.84 17.48
N GLY A 98 -1.30 -3.82 18.75
CA GLY A 98 -2.17 -4.86 19.34
C GLY A 98 -2.62 -4.57 20.79
N PRO A 99 -3.79 -5.06 21.25
CA PRO A 99 -4.32 -4.86 22.62
C PRO A 99 -3.65 -5.75 23.69
N VAL A 100 -3.65 -5.30 24.95
CA VAL A 100 -3.11 -6.01 26.14
C VAL A 100 -4.23 -6.54 27.04
N ASP A 101 -4.05 -7.76 27.54
CA ASP A 101 -4.94 -8.45 28.48
C ASP A 101 -4.38 -8.36 29.93
N ASP A 102 -4.93 -7.46 30.75
CA ASP A 102 -4.48 -7.18 32.13
C ASP A 102 -5.64 -7.27 33.15
N PRO A 103 -5.63 -8.28 34.04
CA PRO A 103 -6.63 -8.46 35.09
C PRO A 103 -6.72 -7.31 36.12
N ALA A 104 -5.62 -6.60 36.39
CA ALA A 104 -5.63 -5.47 37.33
C ALA A 104 -6.39 -4.26 36.75
N ALA A 105 -6.22 -4.03 35.44
CA ALA A 105 -6.98 -3.01 34.72
C ALA A 105 -8.48 -3.33 34.69
N ALA A 106 -8.85 -4.61 34.54
CA ALA A 106 -10.25 -5.04 34.58
C ALA A 106 -10.91 -4.79 35.96
N ALA A 107 -10.19 -5.09 37.06
CA ALA A 107 -10.68 -4.83 38.42
C ALA A 107 -10.84 -3.32 38.71
N ALA A 108 -9.89 -2.49 38.25
CA ALA A 108 -9.95 -1.04 38.38
C ALA A 108 -11.15 -0.42 37.64
N TRP A 109 -11.52 -0.97 36.48
CA TRP A 109 -12.71 -0.55 35.73
C TRP A 109 -14.03 -0.94 36.41
N ALA A 110 -14.06 -2.06 37.13
CA ALA A 110 -15.27 -2.53 37.81
C ALA A 110 -15.61 -1.72 39.08
N ALA A 111 -14.62 -1.03 39.68
CA ALA A 111 -14.76 -0.36 40.98
C ALA A 111 -15.66 0.91 41.00
N PRO A 112 -15.70 1.79 39.98
CA PRO A 112 -16.57 2.97 39.96
C PRO A 112 -18.07 2.63 39.79
N THR A 113 -18.97 3.58 40.04
CA THR A 113 -20.42 3.42 39.77
C THR A 113 -20.71 3.42 38.26
N ALA A 114 -21.92 3.01 37.87
CA ALA A 114 -22.33 3.02 36.47
C ALA A 114 -22.25 4.42 35.84
N ASP A 115 -22.67 5.47 36.54
CA ASP A 115 -22.61 6.85 36.06
C ASP A 115 -21.17 7.34 35.91
N GLN A 116 -20.29 6.96 36.84
CA GLN A 116 -18.87 7.26 36.74
C GLN A 116 -18.23 6.57 35.53
N ARG A 117 -18.55 5.29 35.30
CA ARG A 117 -18.11 4.57 34.10
C ARG A 117 -18.65 5.22 32.82
N THR A 118 -19.91 5.64 32.79
CA THR A 118 -20.49 6.35 31.64
C THR A 118 -19.78 7.68 31.38
N GLY A 119 -19.49 8.46 32.43
CA GLY A 119 -18.72 9.69 32.32
C GLY A 119 -17.31 9.46 31.78
N VAL A 120 -16.61 8.44 32.30
CA VAL A 120 -15.29 8.03 31.81
C VAL A 120 -15.37 7.58 30.35
N THR A 121 -16.33 6.72 29.99
CA THR A 121 -16.57 6.29 28.60
C THR A 121 -16.81 7.46 27.68
N ALA A 122 -17.59 8.47 28.09
CA ALA A 122 -17.81 9.67 27.28
C ALA A 122 -16.52 10.46 27.04
N VAL A 123 -15.67 10.59 28.06
CA VAL A 123 -14.35 11.22 27.94
C VAL A 123 -13.47 10.43 26.98
N TYR A 124 -13.34 9.12 27.15
CA TYR A 124 -12.55 8.26 26.26
C TYR A 124 -13.07 8.26 24.82
N ALA A 125 -14.40 8.22 24.63
CA ALA A 125 -15.01 8.31 23.30
C ALA A 125 -14.73 9.66 22.63
N ASN A 126 -14.78 10.76 23.37
CA ASN A 126 -14.46 12.09 22.84
C ASN A 126 -12.96 12.24 22.52
N MET A 127 -12.10 11.66 23.35
CA MET A 127 -10.66 11.59 23.05
C MET A 127 -10.38 10.77 21.79
N GLY A 128 -11.01 9.60 21.64
CA GLY A 128 -10.92 8.79 20.43
C GLY A 128 -11.38 9.55 19.19
N LYS A 129 -12.48 10.32 19.29
CA LYS A 129 -12.96 11.19 18.21
C LYS A 129 -11.98 12.29 17.82
N ALA A 130 -11.26 12.86 18.79
CA ALA A 130 -10.21 13.84 18.54
C ALA A 130 -9.00 13.18 17.86
N ILE A 131 -8.60 11.98 18.29
CA ILE A 131 -7.53 11.20 17.63
C ILE A 131 -7.91 10.88 16.18
N VAL A 132 -9.13 10.40 15.93
CA VAL A 132 -9.61 10.14 14.56
C VAL A 132 -9.63 11.42 13.73
N ALA A 133 -10.01 12.57 14.30
CA ALA A 133 -9.92 13.85 13.60
C ALA A 133 -8.47 14.19 13.19
N PHE A 134 -7.47 13.85 14.02
CA PHE A 134 -6.06 13.97 13.66
C PHE A 134 -5.65 12.95 12.58
N GLU A 135 -6.01 11.67 12.72
CA GLU A 135 -5.66 10.62 11.76
C GLU A 135 -6.19 10.93 10.35
N ARG A 136 -7.36 11.57 10.24
CA ARG A 136 -7.92 12.06 8.97
C ARG A 136 -7.04 13.13 8.29
N THR A 137 -6.14 13.78 9.03
CA THR A 137 -5.16 14.74 8.48
C THR A 137 -3.86 14.07 8.00
N ILE A 138 -3.64 12.79 8.32
CA ILE A 138 -2.45 12.06 7.91
C ILE A 138 -2.62 11.63 6.45
N ALA A 139 -2.22 12.51 5.53
CA ALA A 139 -2.19 12.19 4.12
C ALA A 139 -0.93 11.39 3.76
N PRO A 140 -1.05 10.31 2.97
CA PRO A 140 0.12 9.65 2.41
C PRO A 140 0.88 10.62 1.49
N THR A 141 2.21 10.60 1.57
CA THR A 141 3.06 11.40 0.69
C THR A 141 3.25 10.70 -0.65
N PRO A 142 3.35 11.45 -1.78
CA PRO A 142 3.68 10.87 -3.08
C PRO A 142 4.92 9.98 -3.02
N THR A 143 4.80 8.80 -3.62
CA THR A 143 5.85 7.79 -3.69
C THR A 143 6.51 7.77 -5.08
N ARG A 144 7.56 6.98 -5.24
CA ARG A 144 8.17 6.71 -6.57
C ARG A 144 7.17 6.09 -7.54
N TYR A 145 6.23 5.29 -7.04
CA TYR A 145 5.18 4.69 -7.86
C TYR A 145 4.25 5.76 -8.44
N ASP A 146 3.83 6.72 -7.62
CA ASP A 146 2.98 7.83 -8.06
C ASP A 146 3.66 8.67 -9.14
N ALA A 147 4.95 8.97 -8.95
CA ALA A 147 5.74 9.68 -9.95
C ALA A 147 5.89 8.89 -11.25
N TRP A 148 6.08 7.57 -11.17
CA TRP A 148 6.17 6.70 -12.34
C TRP A 148 4.86 6.65 -13.12
N VAL A 149 3.72 6.45 -12.46
CA VAL A 149 2.40 6.42 -13.12
C VAL A 149 2.06 7.74 -13.82
N ALA A 150 2.51 8.87 -13.27
CA ALA A 150 2.32 10.20 -13.84
C ALA A 150 3.33 10.55 -14.97
N SER A 151 4.36 9.73 -15.17
CA SER A 151 5.45 10.03 -16.11
C SER A 151 5.05 9.77 -17.58
N PRO A 152 5.64 10.52 -18.54
CA PRO A 152 5.48 10.24 -19.96
C PRO A 152 5.99 8.85 -20.38
N GLU A 153 6.93 8.29 -19.63
CA GLU A 153 7.54 6.98 -19.88
C GLU A 153 6.71 5.82 -19.35
N PHE A 154 5.58 6.05 -18.69
CA PHE A 154 4.72 4.97 -18.20
C PHE A 154 4.06 4.17 -19.35
N PRO A 155 4.01 2.82 -19.29
CA PRO A 155 4.47 1.92 -18.21
C PRO A 155 5.89 1.35 -18.40
N GLN A 156 6.78 2.01 -19.15
CA GLN A 156 8.16 1.58 -19.32
C GLN A 156 9.05 1.91 -18.11
N ALA A 157 10.21 1.28 -18.06
CA ALA A 157 11.23 1.55 -17.05
C ALA A 157 11.76 3.00 -17.13
N GLY A 158 12.15 3.53 -15.98
CA GLY A 158 12.64 4.90 -15.81
C GLY A 158 12.75 5.22 -14.33
N ILE A 159 11.67 5.76 -13.75
CA ILE A 159 11.57 6.02 -12.31
C ILE A 159 11.55 4.71 -11.50
N LEU A 160 10.86 3.69 -12.01
CA LEU A 160 10.97 2.32 -11.54
C LEU A 160 11.90 1.53 -12.47
N SER A 161 12.71 0.66 -11.88
CA SER A 161 13.51 -0.31 -12.60
C SER A 161 12.63 -1.38 -13.23
N GLN A 162 13.14 -2.07 -14.27
CA GLN A 162 12.41 -3.16 -14.90
C GLN A 162 12.03 -4.25 -13.89
N ALA A 163 12.92 -4.59 -12.95
CA ALA A 163 12.63 -5.58 -11.92
C ALA A 163 11.48 -5.18 -10.97
N GLU A 164 11.36 -3.88 -10.64
CA GLU A 164 10.24 -3.35 -9.86
C GLU A 164 8.93 -3.42 -10.65
N ILE A 165 8.97 -3.13 -11.95
CA ILE A 165 7.83 -3.20 -12.87
C ILE A 165 7.36 -4.66 -13.04
N ASP A 166 8.29 -5.59 -13.22
CA ASP A 166 8.01 -7.02 -13.37
C ASP A 166 7.38 -7.60 -12.08
N ALA A 167 7.77 -7.08 -10.91
CA ALA A 167 7.15 -7.47 -9.63
C ALA A 167 5.68 -7.02 -9.55
N CYS A 168 5.35 -5.81 -10.02
CA CYS A 168 3.97 -5.34 -10.12
C CYS A 168 3.15 -6.22 -11.08
N ALA A 169 3.70 -6.53 -12.25
CA ALA A 169 3.12 -7.42 -13.25
C ALA A 169 2.83 -8.84 -12.72
N CYS A 170 3.76 -9.42 -11.96
CA CYS A 170 3.59 -10.76 -11.37
C CYS A 170 2.51 -10.78 -10.27
N SER A 171 2.29 -9.64 -9.60
CA SER A 171 1.23 -9.51 -8.59
C SER A 171 -0.17 -9.46 -9.22
N SER A 172 -0.34 -8.76 -10.35
CA SER A 172 -1.61 -8.68 -11.10
C SER A 172 -1.97 -10.00 -11.79
N ALA A 173 -0.98 -10.70 -12.36
CA ALA A 173 -1.19 -12.03 -12.94
C ALA A 173 -1.64 -13.08 -11.88
N ARG A 174 -1.12 -12.99 -10.65
CA ARG A 174 -1.57 -13.83 -9.53
C ARG A 174 -2.97 -13.47 -9.04
N THR A 175 -3.32 -12.19 -8.96
CA THR A 175 -4.68 -11.78 -8.58
C THR A 175 -5.70 -12.20 -9.63
N ASN A 176 -5.39 -12.07 -10.92
CA ASN A 176 -6.27 -12.54 -12.00
C ASN A 176 -6.43 -14.07 -11.99
N ALA A 177 -5.37 -14.84 -11.71
CA ALA A 177 -5.47 -16.29 -11.54
C ALA A 177 -6.33 -16.68 -10.32
N SER A 178 -6.23 -15.95 -9.21
CA SER A 178 -7.05 -16.19 -8.00
C SER A 178 -8.51 -15.76 -8.18
N ILE A 179 -8.79 -14.66 -8.88
CA ILE A 179 -10.17 -14.21 -9.21
C ILE A 179 -10.83 -15.17 -10.19
N ALA A 180 -10.11 -15.64 -11.22
CA ALA A 180 -10.62 -16.64 -12.16
C ALA A 180 -10.91 -18.01 -11.50
N THR A 181 -10.27 -18.30 -10.37
CA THR A 181 -10.53 -19.50 -9.56
C THR A 181 -11.73 -19.32 -8.61
N MET A 182 -11.96 -18.09 -8.10
CA MET A 182 -13.14 -17.76 -7.28
C MET A 182 -14.43 -17.60 -8.10
N ALA A 183 -14.36 -17.19 -9.37
CA ALA A 183 -15.52 -17.05 -10.27
C ALA A 183 -16.03 -18.39 -10.86
N ARG A 184 -15.60 -19.54 -10.30
CA ARG A 184 -16.05 -20.89 -10.68
C ARG A 184 -16.92 -21.57 -9.61
N PHE A 185 -17.53 -20.81 -8.72
CA PHE A 185 -18.59 -21.28 -7.82
C PHE A 185 -19.88 -20.51 -8.07
#